data_AF-A0A090XCV4-F1
#
_entry.id   AF-A0A090XCV4-F1
#
_cell.length_a   1.000
_cell.length_b   1.000
_cell.length_c   1.000
_cell.angle_alpha   90.00
_cell.angle_beta   90.00
_cell.angle_gamma   90.00
#
_symmetry.space_group_name_H-M   'P 1'
#
loop_
_entity.id
_entity.type
_entity.pdbx_description
1 polymer ?
#
loop_
_entity_poly.entity_id
_entity_poly.type
_entity_poly.pdbx_seq_one_letter_code
_entity_poly.pdbx_strand_id
1 'polypeptide(L)'
;VQALCGPSRTSFLTSRRPDSLRLYSNHGHYWRRAVGNFTSLPQYFKEHGYHTVSVGKVFHPGSMSGHQCDYPFSWSEEPLLPPSNKYENTKVC
;
A
#
# COMPACT_ATOMS: atom_id res chain seq x y z
N VAL A 1 -5.41 -8.65 -13.44
CA VAL A 1 -4.98 -8.73 -12.03
C VAL A 1 -3.64 -9.44 -12.01
N GLN A 2 -2.69 -9.01 -11.20
CA GLN A 2 -1.42 -9.72 -11.02
C GLN A 2 -1.50 -10.55 -9.73
N ALA A 3 -1.06 -11.81 -9.76
CA ALA A 3 -1.11 -12.73 -8.62
C ALA A 3 0.04 -12.48 -7.60
N LEU A 4 0.31 -11.21 -7.29
CA LEU A 4 1.29 -10.77 -6.29
C LEU A 4 0.64 -9.73 -5.38
N CYS A 5 0.91 -9.81 -4.08
CA CYS A 5 0.21 -8.99 -3.11
C CYS A 5 0.45 -7.48 -3.30
N GLY A 6 1.69 -7.05 -3.54
CA GLY A 6 2.03 -5.65 -3.77
C GLY A 6 1.29 -5.03 -4.96
N PRO A 7 1.55 -5.50 -6.19
CA PRO A 7 0.87 -5.01 -7.38
C PRO A 7 -0.65 -5.11 -7.33
N SER A 8 -1.20 -6.21 -6.80
CA SER A 8 -2.65 -6.40 -6.67
C SER A 8 -3.29 -5.37 -5.74
N ARG A 9 -2.71 -5.18 -4.54
CA ARG A 9 -3.24 -4.23 -3.54
C ARG A 9 -3.15 -2.79 -4.01
N THR A 10 -2.01 -2.38 -4.55
CA THR A 10 -1.86 -1.02 -5.07
C THR A 10 -2.77 -0.78 -6.26
N SER A 11 -2.93 -1.76 -7.15
CA SER A 11 -3.85 -1.69 -8.28
C SER A 11 -5.28 -1.44 -7.82
N PHE A 12 -5.76 -2.24 -6.87
CA PHE A 12 -7.10 -2.09 -6.31
C PHE A 12 -7.28 -0.73 -5.62
N LEU A 13 -6.36 -0.36 -4.73
CA LEU A 13 -6.50 0.85 -3.91
C LEU A 13 -6.33 2.15 -4.71
N THR A 14 -5.70 2.13 -5.88
CA THR A 14 -5.56 3.31 -6.75
C THR A 14 -6.50 3.28 -7.96
N SER A 15 -7.27 2.20 -8.13
CA SER A 15 -8.09 1.94 -9.32
C SER A 15 -7.30 2.00 -10.64
N ARG A 16 -6.02 1.59 -10.61
CA ARG A 16 -5.12 1.55 -11.78
C ARG A 16 -4.68 0.12 -12.07
N ARG A 17 -4.47 -0.21 -13.34
CA ARG A 17 -3.90 -1.52 -13.71
C ARG A 17 -2.44 -1.60 -13.23
N PRO A 18 -1.91 -2.80 -12.88
CA PRO A 18 -0.50 -2.94 -12.51
C PRO A 18 0.46 -2.38 -13.56
N ASP A 19 0.13 -2.52 -14.84
CA ASP A 19 0.92 -1.96 -15.96
C ASP A 19 0.96 -0.42 -15.92
N SER A 20 -0.17 0.22 -15.61
CA SER A 20 -0.23 1.68 -15.44
C SER A 20 0.59 2.15 -14.24
N LEU A 21 0.71 1.32 -13.21
CA LEU A 21 1.52 1.61 -12.02
C LEU A 21 2.99 1.21 -12.19
N ARG A 22 3.34 0.47 -13.26
CA ARG A 22 4.65 -0.15 -13.47
C ARG A 22 5.13 -0.97 -12.26
N LEU A 23 4.18 -1.62 -11.57
CA LEU A 23 4.45 -2.49 -10.43
C LEU A 23 4.27 -3.94 -10.86
N TYR A 24 5.36 -4.70 -10.91
CA TYR A 24 5.37 -6.09 -11.37
C TYR A 24 5.86 -7.09 -10.32
N SER A 25 6.30 -6.61 -9.15
CA SER A 25 6.90 -7.39 -8.07
C SER A 25 6.47 -6.83 -6.71
N ASN A 26 6.70 -7.60 -5.64
CA ASN A 26 6.55 -7.13 -4.26
C ASN A 26 7.70 -6.21 -3.82
N HIS A 27 8.68 -5.95 -4.69
CA HIS A 27 9.73 -4.98 -4.48
C HIS A 27 9.72 -4.01 -5.64
N GLY A 28 9.98 -2.73 -5.37
CA GLY A 28 9.97 -1.72 -6.41
C GLY A 28 9.84 -0.30 -5.88
N HIS A 29 9.56 0.61 -6.80
CA HIS A 29 9.46 2.03 -6.51
C HIS A 29 8.08 2.40 -5.96
N TYR A 30 8.04 3.50 -5.22
CA TYR A 30 6.78 4.07 -4.77
C TYR A 30 5.99 4.65 -5.95
N TRP A 31 4.77 4.14 -6.21
CA TRP A 31 3.99 4.49 -7.40
C TRP A 31 3.75 6.01 -7.55
N ARG A 32 3.55 6.73 -6.43
CA ARG A 32 3.36 8.19 -6.42
C ARG A 32 4.56 8.95 -6.97
N ARG A 33 5.76 8.42 -6.78
CA ARG A 33 7.02 9.00 -7.27
C ARG A 33 7.40 8.48 -8.66
N ALA A 34 7.14 7.21 -8.91
CA ALA A 34 7.64 6.53 -10.11
C ALA A 34 6.78 6.77 -11.36
N VAL A 35 5.47 6.94 -11.20
CA VAL A 35 4.55 7.06 -12.34
C VAL A 35 3.64 8.27 -12.21
N GLY A 36 2.98 8.44 -11.06
CA GLY A 36 2.03 9.53 -10.90
C GLY A 36 1.35 9.53 -9.55
N ASN A 37 1.00 10.74 -9.09
CA ASN A 37 0.34 10.96 -7.81
C ASN A 37 -1.16 10.64 -7.88
N PHE A 38 -1.50 9.37 -8.08
CA PHE A 38 -2.89 8.91 -8.15
C PHE A 38 -3.54 8.91 -6.76
N THR A 39 -4.74 9.47 -6.67
CA THR A 39 -5.59 9.39 -5.47
C THR A 39 -5.93 7.93 -5.17
N SER A 40 -5.66 7.50 -3.94
CA SER A 40 -6.09 6.19 -3.47
C SER A 40 -7.52 6.25 -2.95
N LEU A 41 -8.20 5.10 -2.90
CA LEU A 41 -9.53 4.95 -2.31
C LEU A 41 -9.62 5.55 -0.89
N PRO A 42 -8.73 5.20 0.07
CA PRO A 42 -8.79 5.79 1.40
C PRO A 42 -8.44 7.29 1.40
N GLN A 43 -7.51 7.75 0.55
CA GLN A 43 -7.26 9.20 0.41
C GLN A 43 -8.53 9.94 -0.03
N TYR A 44 -9.27 9.40 -0.99
CA TYR A 44 -10.54 9.99 -1.43
C TYR A 44 -11.53 10.11 -0.27
N PHE A 45 -11.72 9.05 0.52
CA PHE A 45 -12.58 9.12 1.71
C PHE A 45 -12.08 10.17 2.71
N LYS A 46 -10.77 10.21 2.98
CA LYS A 46 -10.14 11.19 3.89
C LYS A 46 -10.40 12.63 3.46
N GLU A 47 -10.23 12.93 2.17
CA GLU A 47 -10.48 14.25 1.59
C GLU A 47 -11.96 14.65 1.67
N HIS A 48 -12.88 13.69 1.80
CA HIS A 48 -14.32 13.91 1.95
C HIS A 48 -14.80 13.82 3.41
N GLY A 49 -13.89 14.05 4.38
CA GLY A 49 -14.24 14.17 5.79
C GLY A 49 -14.38 12.86 6.55
N TYR A 50 -14.03 11.72 5.94
CA TYR A 50 -13.99 10.45 6.67
C TYR A 50 -12.67 10.30 7.42
N HIS A 51 -12.75 9.73 8.63
CA HIS A 51 -11.57 9.28 9.34
C HIS A 51 -11.12 7.93 8.77
N THR A 52 -9.89 7.85 8.26
CA THR A 52 -9.39 6.65 7.56
C THR A 52 -8.23 6.03 8.32
N VAL A 53 -8.36 4.75 8.65
CA VAL A 53 -7.37 4.00 9.43
C VAL A 53 -7.03 2.70 8.70
N SER A 54 -5.77 2.27 8.82
CA SER A 54 -5.29 1.00 8.27
C SER A 54 -4.85 0.10 9.41
N VAL A 55 -5.48 -1.07 9.53
CA VAL A 55 -5.13 -2.11 10.51
C VAL A 55 -4.80 -3.40 9.77
N GLY A 56 -3.65 -4.00 10.06
CA GLY A 56 -3.15 -5.19 9.39
C GLY A 56 -2.44 -4.89 8.06
N LYS A 57 -2.52 -5.84 7.10
CA LYS A 57 -1.87 -5.73 5.79
C LYS A 57 -2.85 -5.22 4.75
N VAL A 58 -3.00 -3.90 4.64
CA VAL A 58 -3.85 -3.23 3.63
C VAL A 58 -3.04 -2.93 2.37
N PHE A 59 -2.14 -1.95 2.43
CA PHE A 59 -1.05 -1.83 1.46
C PHE A 59 0.04 -2.87 1.74
N HIS A 60 0.81 -3.22 0.72
CA HIS A 60 2.00 -4.02 0.92
C HIS A 60 3.09 -3.16 1.58
N PRO A 61 3.66 -3.57 2.72
CA PRO A 61 4.67 -2.79 3.43
C PRO A 61 5.97 -2.70 2.62
N GLY A 62 6.76 -1.66 2.87
CA GLY A 62 8.05 -1.46 2.22
C GLY A 62 8.05 -0.40 1.12
N SER A 63 9.07 -0.46 0.27
CA SER A 63 9.46 0.64 -0.63
C SER A 63 8.37 1.03 -1.62
N MET A 64 7.57 0.07 -2.08
CA MET A 64 6.52 0.34 -3.05
C MET A 64 5.42 1.22 -2.49
N SER A 65 5.22 1.26 -1.17
CA SER A 65 4.19 2.07 -0.50
C SER A 65 4.81 3.20 0.32
N GLY A 66 5.98 3.69 -0.09
CA GLY A 66 6.68 4.78 0.59
C GLY A 66 7.19 4.42 1.99
N HIS A 67 7.43 3.13 2.26
CA HIS A 67 7.82 2.55 3.56
C HIS A 67 6.82 2.69 4.70
N GLN A 68 5.87 3.63 4.61
CA GLN A 68 4.85 3.89 5.63
C GLN A 68 3.43 3.61 5.10
N CYS A 69 3.29 2.62 4.21
CA CYS A 69 2.00 2.20 3.67
C CYS A 69 1.14 3.36 3.12
N ASP A 70 1.75 4.33 2.44
CA ASP A 70 1.13 5.54 1.87
C ASP A 70 0.63 6.59 2.89
N TYR A 71 1.03 6.51 4.15
CA TYR A 71 0.87 7.59 5.12
C TYR A 71 1.78 8.79 4.78
N PRO A 72 1.32 10.05 4.92
CA PRO A 72 0.03 10.50 5.47
C PRO A 72 -1.08 10.74 4.44
N PHE A 73 -0.89 10.37 3.17
CA PHE A 73 -1.88 10.67 2.12
C PHE A 73 -3.13 9.83 2.27
N SER A 74 -2.98 8.51 2.38
CA SER A 74 -4.12 7.59 2.46
C SER A 74 -4.80 7.55 3.81
N TRP A 75 -4.07 7.80 4.90
CA TRP A 75 -4.52 7.47 6.26
C TRP A 75 -4.49 8.70 7.17
N SER A 76 -5.47 8.81 8.04
CA SER A 76 -5.54 9.84 9.08
C SER A 76 -4.58 9.57 10.24
N GLU A 77 -4.25 8.30 10.49
CA GLU A 77 -3.34 7.85 11.53
C GLU A 77 -2.24 6.95 10.95
N GLU A 78 -1.16 6.74 11.70
CA GLU A 78 -0.09 5.82 11.30
C GLU A 78 -0.64 4.38 11.16
N PRO A 79 -0.37 3.68 10.05
CA PRO A 79 -0.88 2.32 9.83
C PRO A 79 -0.41 1.31 10.87
N LEU A 80 -1.36 0.60 11.48
CA LEU A 80 -1.09 -0.46 12.44
C LEU A 80 -0.74 -1.77 11.72
N LEU A 81 0.54 -2.03 11.52
CA LEU A 81 1.03 -3.27 10.93
C LEU A 81 0.90 -4.45 11.90
N PRO A 82 0.68 -5.68 11.39
CA PRO A 82 0.53 -6.83 12.25
C PRO A 82 1.86 -7.16 12.94
N PRO A 83 1.85 -7.52 14.24
CA PRO A 83 3.07 -7.81 15.00
C PRO A 83 3.80 -9.04 14.44
N SER A 84 3.09 -9.93 13.73
CA SER A 84 3.65 -11.10 13.06
C SER A 84 4.68 -10.76 11.97
N ASN A 85 4.65 -9.56 11.39
CA ASN A 85 5.67 -9.14 10.41
C ASN A 85 7.10 -9.20 11.00
N LYS A 86 7.25 -9.00 12.32
CA LYS A 86 8.55 -9.16 13.01
C LYS A 86 9.12 -10.58 12.88
N TYR A 87 8.24 -11.56 12.75
CA TYR A 87 8.57 -12.97 12.74
C TYR A 87 8.48 -13.61 11.34
N GLU A 88 8.27 -12.80 10.29
CA GLU A 88 8.02 -13.29 8.92
C GLU A 88 9.11 -14.23 8.40
N ASN A 89 10.38 -13.97 8.77
CA ASN A 89 11.53 -14.78 8.39
C ASN A 89 12.12 -15.58 9.56
N THR A 90 11.41 -15.63 10.69
CA THR A 90 11.85 -16.47 11.81
C THR A 90 11.64 -17.93 11.44
N LYS A 91 12.65 -18.76 11.69
CA LYS A 91 12.55 -20.20 11.51
C LYS A 91 11.43 -20.72 12.42
N VAL A 92 10.35 -21.20 11.82
CA VAL A 92 9.41 -22.08 12.50
C VAL A 92 9.99 -23.50 12.47
N CYS A 93 9.77 -24.25 13.54
CA CYS A 93 10.31 -25.60 13.71
C CYS A 93 9.83 -26.59 12.65
#